data_AF-A0A103EDU5-F1
#
_entry.id   AF-A0A103EDU5-F1
#
_cell.length_a   1.000
_cell.length_b   1.000
_cell.length_c   1.000
_cell.angle_alpha   90.00
_cell.angle_beta   90.00
_cell.angle_gamma   90.00
#
_symmetry.space_group_name_H-M   'P 1'
#
loop_
_entity.id
_entity.type
_entity.pdbx_description
1 polymer ?
#
loop_
_entity_poly.entity_id
_entity_poly.type
_entity_poly.pdbx_seq_one_letter_code
_entity_poly.pdbx_strand_id
1 'polypeptide(L)'
;MNYTYRYELKPRDPSLGGGWNLKLYVDDEEAGGGVYPLVPDPETAPDQGIEWWNAMEEAGRRQWMRAAGDTGRVVDAYRAYLTQLAHDEAESQGEWWVSSRGDAAE
;
A
#
# COMPACT_ATOMS: atom_id res chain seq x y z
N MET A 1 28.38 13.19 -11.24
CA MET A 1 28.32 12.73 -9.84
C MET A 1 27.39 11.55 -9.85
N ASN A 2 27.86 10.35 -9.47
CA ASN A 2 26.98 9.18 -9.44
C ASN A 2 26.27 9.17 -8.09
N TYR A 3 25.00 9.52 -8.09
CA TYR A 3 24.14 9.43 -6.92
C TYR A 3 23.52 8.03 -6.84
N THR A 4 23.45 7.45 -5.65
CA THR A 4 22.72 6.19 -5.43
C THR A 4 21.31 6.49 -4.92
N TYR A 5 20.30 6.06 -5.66
CA TYR A 5 18.90 6.21 -5.28
C TYR A 5 18.34 4.88 -4.77
N ARG A 6 17.70 4.90 -3.60
CA ARG A 6 16.92 3.75 -3.09
C ARG A 6 15.66 4.23 -2.39
N TYR A 7 14.65 3.36 -2.31
CA TYR A 7 13.47 3.61 -1.50
C TYR A 7 13.26 2.51 -0.45
N GLU A 8 12.43 2.82 0.55
CA GLU A 8 12.00 1.89 1.58
C GLU A 8 10.48 2.02 1.78
N LEU A 9 9.79 0.88 1.91
CA LEU A 9 8.39 0.80 2.30
C LEU A 9 8.27 0.25 3.71
N LYS A 10 7.53 0.95 4.57
CA LYS A 10 7.21 0.49 5.92
C LYS A 10 5.69 0.53 6.14
N PRO A 11 5.11 -0.50 6.80
CA PRO A 11 3.72 -0.44 7.21
C PRO A 11 3.46 0.81 8.05
N ARG A 12 2.32 1.45 7.80
CA ARG A 12 1.88 2.61 8.56
C ARG A 12 1.01 2.16 9.73
N ASP A 13 1.16 2.87 10.84
CA ASP A 13 0.43 2.55 12.06
C ASP A 13 -1.09 2.53 11.80
N PRO A 14 -1.81 1.47 12.22
CA PRO A 14 -3.25 1.36 12.00
C PRO A 14 -4.04 2.48 12.68
N SER A 15 -3.55 3.05 13.79
CA SER A 15 -4.20 4.19 14.45
C SER A 15 -4.17 5.48 13.64
N LEU A 16 -3.30 5.56 12.63
CA LEU A 16 -3.22 6.67 11.69
C LEU A 16 -4.03 6.41 10.40
N GLY A 17 -4.78 5.31 10.33
CA GLY A 17 -5.52 4.86 9.13
C GLY A 17 -4.78 3.81 8.30
N GLY A 18 -3.71 3.21 8.84
CA GLY A 18 -2.97 2.12 8.19
C GLY A 18 -2.32 2.52 6.87
N GLY A 19 -2.07 1.51 6.02
CA GLY A 19 -1.43 1.67 4.72
C GLY A 19 0.10 1.60 4.79
N TRP A 20 0.78 2.42 3.99
CA TRP A 20 2.24 2.37 3.82
C TRP A 20 2.89 3.75 3.87
N ASN A 21 4.09 3.81 4.44
CA ASN A 21 4.99 4.94 4.34
C ASN A 21 6.10 4.60 3.34
N LEU A 22 6.26 5.46 2.33
CA LEU A 22 7.36 5.40 1.38
C LEU A 22 8.42 6.43 1.78
N LYS A 23 9.68 6.01 1.80
CA LYS A 23 10.84 6.86 2.05
C LYS A 23 11.82 6.74 0.90
N LEU A 24 12.33 7.88 0.43
CA LEU A 24 13.37 7.95 -0.58
C LEU A 24 14.69 8.35 0.06
N TYR A 25 15.76 7.71 -0.39
CA TYR A 25 17.12 7.99 0.03
C TYR A 25 18.01 8.29 -1.18
N VAL A 26 18.90 9.28 -1.03
CA VAL A 26 19.96 9.64 -1.97
C VAL A 26 21.28 9.53 -1.23
N ASP A 27 22.17 8.64 -1.66
CA ASP A 27 23.42 8.32 -0.95
C ASP A 27 23.18 8.06 0.56
N ASP A 28 22.14 7.29 0.85
CA ASP A 28 21.65 6.93 2.19
C ASP A 28 21.08 8.07 3.05
N GLU A 29 21.02 9.30 2.54
CA GLU A 29 20.33 10.41 3.21
C GLU A 29 18.86 10.48 2.78
N GLU A 30 17.95 10.66 3.74
CA GLU A 30 16.52 10.80 3.43
C GLU A 30 16.29 12.07 2.59
N ALA A 31 15.76 11.88 1.39
CA ALA A 31 15.54 12.95 0.40
C ALA A 31 14.07 13.21 0.11
N GLY A 32 13.17 12.40 0.65
CA GLY A 32 11.73 12.56 0.48
C GLY A 32 10.93 11.37 0.96
N GLY A 33 9.62 11.44 0.76
CA GLY A 33 8.71 10.35 1.10
C GLY A 33 7.26 10.65 0.72
N GLY A 34 6.42 9.64 0.91
CA GLY A 34 4.99 9.68 0.64
C GLY A 34 4.21 8.83 1.64
N VAL A 35 2.93 9.16 1.80
CA VAL A 35 2.01 8.41 2.67
C VAL A 35 0.89 7.87 1.81
N TYR A 36 0.65 6.56 1.92
CA TYR A 36 -0.33 5.81 1.15
C TYR A 36 -1.32 5.18 2.14
N PRO A 37 -2.34 5.92 2.58
CA PRO A 37 -3.31 5.43 3.54
C PRO A 37 -4.28 4.42 2.90
N LEU A 38 -5.02 3.69 3.71
CA LEU A 38 -6.16 2.90 3.22
C LEU A 38 -7.29 3.87 2.85
N VAL A 39 -7.70 3.88 1.58
CA VAL A 39 -8.76 4.77 1.09
C VAL A 39 -9.87 3.95 0.41
N PRO A 40 -11.11 3.99 0.91
CA PRO A 40 -11.53 4.62 2.17
C PRO A 40 -10.95 3.89 3.39
N ASP A 41 -11.04 4.52 4.57
CA ASP A 41 -10.73 3.81 5.81
C ASP A 41 -11.78 2.71 6.06
N PRO A 42 -11.36 1.43 6.22
CA PRO A 42 -12.28 0.30 6.26
C PRO A 42 -13.15 0.27 7.53
N GLU A 43 -12.77 0.94 8.61
CA GLU A 43 -13.56 0.99 9.84
C GLU A 43 -14.68 2.03 9.75
N THR A 44 -14.46 3.11 9.01
CA THR A 44 -15.40 4.22 8.88
C THR A 44 -16.28 4.14 7.63
N ALA A 45 -15.94 3.27 6.67
CA ALA A 45 -16.72 3.03 5.46
C ALA A 45 -17.09 1.54 5.25
N PRO A 46 -17.80 0.91 6.20
CA PRO A 46 -18.13 -0.51 6.09
C PRO A 46 -19.01 -0.85 4.88
N ASP A 47 -19.88 0.08 4.45
CA ASP A 47 -20.76 -0.13 3.29
C ASP A 47 -19.96 -0.36 2.01
N GLN A 48 -18.87 0.39 1.80
CA GLN A 48 -17.99 0.21 0.63
C GLN A 48 -17.31 -1.17 0.65
N GLY A 49 -16.95 -1.68 1.83
CA GLY A 49 -16.41 -3.04 1.97
C GLY A 49 -17.43 -4.11 1.63
N ILE A 50 -18.71 -3.92 1.98
CA ILE A 50 -19.81 -4.81 1.60
C ILE A 50 -20.08 -4.75 0.11
N GLU A 51 -20.10 -3.56 -0.50
CA GLU A 51 -20.26 -3.39 -1.95
C GLU A 51 -19.12 -4.08 -2.73
N TRP A 52 -17.88 -3.84 -2.32
CA TRP A 52 -16.69 -4.51 -2.86
C TRP A 52 -16.81 -6.04 -2.76
N TRP A 53 -17.21 -6.56 -1.59
CA TRP A 53 -17.39 -7.99 -1.38
C TRP A 53 -18.48 -8.57 -2.28
N ASN A 54 -19.61 -7.87 -2.40
CA ASN A 54 -20.75 -8.31 -3.21
C ASN A 54 -20.43 -8.30 -4.70
N ALA A 55 -19.59 -7.38 -5.17
CA ALA A 55 -19.12 -7.32 -6.56
C ALA A 55 -18.09 -8.40 -6.91
N MET A 56 -17.48 -9.05 -5.92
CA MET A 56 -16.42 -10.03 -6.12
C MET A 56 -16.93 -11.47 -6.30
N GLU A 57 -16.29 -12.24 -7.16
CA GLU A 57 -16.54 -13.68 -7.31
C GLU A 57 -16.00 -14.49 -6.11
N GLU A 58 -16.54 -15.69 -5.91
CA GLU A 58 -16.20 -16.56 -4.78
C GLU A 58 -14.71 -16.90 -4.66
N ALA A 59 -13.99 -16.97 -5.79
CA ALA A 59 -12.54 -17.18 -5.78
C ALA A 59 -11.79 -16.00 -5.15
N GLY A 60 -12.15 -14.77 -5.53
CA GLY A 60 -11.57 -13.55 -4.96
C GLY A 60 -11.94 -13.38 -3.48
N ARG A 61 -13.20 -13.67 -3.12
CA ARG A 61 -13.66 -13.64 -1.72
C ARG A 61 -12.81 -14.56 -0.84
N ARG A 62 -12.58 -15.80 -1.29
CA ARG A 62 -11.73 -16.77 -0.57
C ARG A 62 -10.28 -16.33 -0.48
N GLN A 63 -9.73 -15.74 -1.55
CA GLN A 63 -8.36 -15.20 -1.53
C GLN A 63 -8.20 -14.15 -0.45
N TRP A 64 -9.07 -13.14 -0.41
CA TRP A 64 -8.95 -12.04 0.55
C TRP A 64 -9.33 -12.42 1.97
N MET A 65 -10.26 -13.36 2.16
CA MET A 65 -10.53 -13.95 3.46
C MET A 65 -9.29 -14.66 4.02
N ARG A 66 -8.59 -15.45 3.19
CA ARG A 66 -7.33 -16.09 3.58
C ARG A 66 -6.24 -15.06 3.88
N ALA A 67 -6.12 -14.01 3.06
CA ALA A 67 -5.15 -12.93 3.27
C ALA A 67 -5.38 -12.22 4.61
N ALA A 68 -6.63 -12.10 5.05
CA ALA A 68 -7.00 -11.56 6.35
C ALA A 68 -6.82 -12.54 7.53
N GLY A 69 -6.44 -13.80 7.27
CA GLY A 69 -6.30 -14.82 8.31
C GLY A 69 -7.60 -15.58 8.64
N ASP A 70 -8.51 -15.69 7.67
CA ASP A 70 -9.75 -16.47 7.76
C ASP A 70 -10.66 -16.05 8.94
N THR A 71 -10.76 -14.73 9.19
CA THR A 71 -11.52 -14.20 10.34
C THR A 71 -13.03 -14.32 10.21
N GLY A 72 -13.53 -14.57 9.00
CA GLY A 72 -14.96 -14.57 8.67
C GLY A 72 -15.59 -13.17 8.58
N ARG A 73 -14.80 -12.09 8.70
CA ARG A 73 -15.30 -10.70 8.64
C ARG A 73 -14.91 -10.05 7.32
N VAL A 74 -15.91 -9.55 6.59
CA VAL A 74 -15.71 -8.86 5.31
C VAL A 74 -14.80 -7.64 5.45
N VAL A 75 -14.94 -6.87 6.54
CA VAL A 75 -14.10 -5.68 6.79
C VAL A 75 -12.61 -6.02 6.91
N ASP A 76 -12.26 -7.19 7.46
CA ASP A 76 -10.85 -7.62 7.58
C ASP A 76 -10.30 -8.02 6.20
N ALA A 77 -11.09 -8.73 5.39
CA ALA A 77 -10.74 -9.05 4.00
C ALA A 77 -10.58 -7.78 3.14
N TYR A 78 -11.48 -6.80 3.32
CA TYR A 78 -11.41 -5.52 2.62
C TYR A 78 -10.19 -4.70 3.04
N ARG A 79 -9.88 -4.67 4.35
CA ARG A 79 -8.66 -4.06 4.86
C ARG A 79 -7.41 -4.70 4.25
N ALA A 80 -7.36 -6.03 4.12
CA ALA A 80 -6.24 -6.72 3.48
C ALA A 80 -6.09 -6.32 2.00
N TYR A 81 -7.21 -6.24 1.27
CA TYR A 81 -7.22 -5.75 -0.11
C TYR A 81 -6.70 -4.31 -0.23
N LEU A 82 -7.23 -3.38 0.56
CA LEU A 82 -6.76 -1.99 0.55
C LEU A 82 -5.29 -1.87 0.96
N THR A 83 -4.82 -2.74 1.87
CA THR A 83 -3.42 -2.77 2.29
C THR A 83 -2.50 -3.18 1.16
N GLN A 84 -2.90 -4.17 0.35
CA GLN A 84 -2.16 -4.55 -0.85
C GLN A 84 -2.20 -3.44 -1.90
N LEU A 85 -3.37 -2.85 -2.15
CA LEU A 85 -3.52 -1.77 -3.13
C LEU A 85 -2.62 -0.57 -2.78
N ALA A 86 -2.60 -0.16 -1.52
CA ALA A 86 -1.73 0.91 -1.04
C ALA A 86 -0.24 0.54 -1.10
N HIS A 87 0.11 -0.74 -0.92
CA HIS A 87 1.48 -1.22 -1.12
C HIS A 87 1.90 -1.06 -2.58
N ASP A 88 1.08 -1.57 -3.50
CA ASP A 88 1.39 -1.59 -4.94
C ASP A 88 1.54 -0.16 -5.49
N GLU A 89 0.71 0.78 -5.03
CA GLU A 89 0.84 2.20 -5.40
C GLU A 89 2.13 2.82 -4.84
N ALA A 90 2.46 2.54 -3.58
CA ALA A 90 3.67 3.04 -2.94
C ALA A 90 4.94 2.45 -3.58
N GLU A 91 4.91 1.17 -3.94
CA GLU A 91 6.00 0.48 -4.65
C GLU A 91 6.21 1.07 -6.03
N SER A 92 5.14 1.19 -6.83
CA SER A 92 5.22 1.81 -8.15
C SER A 92 5.78 3.23 -8.10
N GLN A 93 5.42 4.02 -7.08
CA GLN A 93 6.00 5.36 -6.91
C GLN A 93 7.49 5.30 -6.56
N GLY A 94 7.89 4.40 -5.66
CA GLY A 94 9.27 4.21 -5.24
C GLY A 94 10.16 3.77 -6.41
N GLU A 95 9.72 2.79 -7.19
CA GLU A 95 10.40 2.32 -8.40
C GLU A 95 10.56 3.46 -9.42
N TRP A 96 9.49 4.22 -9.66
CA TRP A 96 9.53 5.36 -10.56
C TRP A 96 10.52 6.44 -10.10
N TRP A 97 10.61 6.71 -8.79
CA TRP A 97 11.60 7.66 -8.25
C TRP A 97 13.04 7.20 -8.49
N VAL A 98 13.32 5.91 -8.30
CA VAL A 98 14.67 5.35 -8.50
C VAL A 98 15.06 5.38 -9.97
N SER A 99 14.18 4.92 -10.88
CA SER A 99 14.47 4.94 -12.32
C SER A 99 14.59 6.36 -12.84
N SER A 100 13.58 7.22 -12.64
CA SER A 100 13.57 8.57 -13.23
C SER A 100 14.73 9.47 -12.78
N ARG A 101 15.32 9.20 -11.62
CA ARG A 101 16.44 9.98 -11.07
C ARG A 101 17.80 9.29 -11.24
N GLY A 102 17.82 7.97 -11.39
CA GLY A 102 18.98 7.22 -11.85
C GLY A 102 19.32 7.55 -13.31
N ASP A 103 18.31 7.57 -14.19
CA ASP A 103 18.45 7.94 -15.61
C ASP A 103 18.86 9.42 -15.81
N ALA A 104 18.51 10.32 -14.88
CA ALA A 104 18.90 11.73 -14.95
C ALA A 104 20.35 12.00 -14.52
N ALA A 105 21.04 11.00 -13.97
CA ALA A 105 22.41 11.10 -13.48
C ALA A 105 23.45 10.48 -14.45
N GLU A 106 23.03 9.84 -15.54
CA GLU A 106 23.88 9.30 -16.61
C GLU A 106 24.16 10.30 -17.75
#